data_AF-A0AAV5SN31-F1
#
_entry.id   AF-A0AAV5SN31-F1
#
_cell.length_a   1.000
_cell.length_b   1.000
_cell.length_c   1.000
_cell.angle_alpha   90.00
_cell.angle_beta   90.00
_cell.angle_gamma   90.00
#
_symmetry.space_group_name_H-M   'P 1'
#
loop_
_entity.id
_entity.type
_entity.pdbx_description
1 polymer ?
#
loop_
_entity_poly.entity_id
_entity_poly.type
_entity_poly.pdbx_seq_one_letter_code
_entity_poly.pdbx_strand_id
1 'polypeptide(L)' 'YEDFISILSPKEISLDSRVREIVNTNMVRPNSHTFDDAQAQIFTLMQRDSYPRFLNSAVYRNLLYSNGHIEEV' A
#
# COMPACT_ATOMS: atom_id res chain seq x y z
N TYR A 1 -12.02 5.35 5.59
CA TYR A 1 -11.81 4.89 6.99
C TYR A 1 -12.35 3.49 7.18
N GLU A 2 -13.67 3.28 7.03
CA GLU A 2 -14.32 1.97 7.28
C GLU A 2 -13.69 0.79 6.54
N ASP A 3 -13.32 0.94 5.26
CA ASP A 3 -12.80 -0.20 4.51
C ASP A 3 -11.38 -0.62 4.91
N PHE A 4 -10.49 0.30 5.28
CA PHE A 4 -9.06 0.00 5.36
C PHE A 4 -8.42 0.35 6.71
N ILE A 5 -9.04 1.21 7.51
CA ILE A 5 -8.47 1.69 8.78
C ILE A 5 -9.16 1.07 9.99
N SER A 6 -10.48 0.88 9.90
CA SER A 6 -11.30 0.29 10.97
C SER A 6 -10.81 -1.11 11.31
N ILE A 7 -10.60 -1.37 12.60
CA ILE A 7 -10.16 -2.69 13.12
C ILE A 7 -11.22 -3.78 12.95
N LEU A 8 -12.44 -3.39 12.59
CA LEU A 8 -13.54 -4.32 12.31
C LEU A 8 -13.64 -4.64 10.81
N SER A 9 -12.80 -4.01 9.98
CA SER A 9 -12.86 -4.22 8.54
C SER A 9 -12.23 -5.54 8.13
N PRO A 10 -12.87 -6.32 7.24
CA PRO A 10 -12.23 -7.48 6.63
C PRO A 10 -11.06 -7.12 5.70
N LYS A 11 -10.89 -5.83 5.36
CA LYS A 11 -9.80 -5.31 4.52
C LYS A 11 -8.88 -4.37 5.31
N GLU A 12 -8.86 -4.47 6.64
CA GLU A 12 -7.98 -3.67 7.49
C GLU A 12 -6.52 -3.81 7.00
N ILE A 13 -5.86 -2.66 6.84
CA ILE A 13 -4.43 -2.61 6.54
C ILE A 13 -3.65 -2.46 7.85
N SER A 14 -2.49 -3.12 7.90
CA SER A 14 -1.60 -3.00 9.06
C SER A 14 -1.03 -1.58 9.14
N LEU A 15 -1.29 -0.90 10.24
CA LEU A 15 -0.76 0.43 10.55
C LEU A 15 -0.09 0.43 11.92
N ASP A 16 0.95 1.26 12.05
CA ASP A 16 1.60 1.48 13.34
C ASP A 16 0.61 2.19 14.27
N SER A 17 0.64 1.86 15.56
CA SER A 17 -0.29 2.40 16.56
C SER A 17 -0.33 3.93 16.56
N ARG A 18 0.84 4.58 16.46
CA ARG A 18 0.97 6.04 16.37
C ARG A 18 0.26 6.62 15.15
N VAL A 19 0.44 6.00 13.97
CA VAL A 19 -0.17 6.46 12.72
C VAL A 19 -1.68 6.32 12.78
N ARG A 20 -2.18 5.22 13.36
CA ARG A 20 -3.61 5.01 13.57
C ARG A 20 -4.22 6.06 14.50
N GLU A 21 -3.54 6.42 15.58
CA GLU A 21 -4.00 7.46 16.50
C GLU A 21 -4.11 8.83 15.82
N ILE A 22 -3.13 9.19 14.98
CA ILE A 22 -3.16 10.41 14.17
C ILE A 22 -4.37 10.41 13.23
N VAL A 23 -4.59 9.31 12.51
CA VAL A 23 -5.76 9.19 11.62
C VAL A 23 -7.06 9.32 12.41
N ASN A 24 -7.21 8.62 13.53
CA ASN A 24 -8.40 8.70 14.38
C ASN A 24 -8.67 10.12 14.90
N THR A 25 -7.61 10.84 15.26
CA THR A 25 -7.70 12.24 15.71
C THR A 25 -8.15 13.16 14.55
N ASN A 26 -7.53 13.01 13.38
CA ASN A 26 -7.85 13.81 12.20
C ASN A 26 -9.26 13.52 11.65
N MET A 27 -9.81 12.32 11.92
CA MET A 27 -11.17 11.94 11.53
C MET A 27 -12.27 12.73 12.26
N VAL A 28 -11.95 13.44 13.35
CA VAL A 28 -12.90 14.37 14.00
C VAL A 28 -13.26 15.52 13.05
N ARG A 29 -12.31 15.99 12.23
CA ARG A 29 -12.53 17.00 11.19
C ARG A 29 -11.70 16.65 9.95
N PRO A 30 -12.20 15.72 9.12
CA PRO A 30 -11.44 15.19 8.02
C PRO A 30 -11.17 16.25 6.95
N ASN A 31 -10.01 16.15 6.32
CA ASN A 31 -9.58 16.95 5.18
C ASN A 31 -8.75 16.08 4.22
N SER A 32 -8.23 16.68 3.15
CA SER A 32 -7.43 15.97 2.14
C SER A 32 -6.19 15.26 2.69
N HIS A 33 -5.66 15.71 3.83
CA HIS A 33 -4.43 15.21 4.45
C HIS A 33 -4.68 14.22 5.60
N THR A 34 -5.93 13.86 5.89
CA THR A 34 -6.29 13.00 7.04
C THR A 34 -5.57 11.65 7.03
N PHE A 35 -5.18 11.14 5.86
CA PHE A 35 -4.57 9.82 5.69
C PHE A 35 -3.11 9.87 5.21
N ASP A 36 -2.48 11.04 5.14
CA ASP A 36 -1.14 11.18 4.53
C ASP A 36 -0.10 10.29 5.21
N ASP A 37 -0.07 10.28 6.54
CA ASP A 37 0.85 9.43 7.31
C ASP A 37 0.60 7.93 7.10
N ALA A 38 -0.67 7.53 7.04
CA ALA A 38 -1.05 6.14 6.76
C ALA A 38 -0.64 5.73 5.33
N GLN A 39 -0.86 6.61 4.36
CA GLN A 39 -0.46 6.37 2.98
C GLN A 39 1.06 6.24 2.86
N ALA A 40 1.84 7.12 3.51
CA ALA A 40 3.30 7.07 3.51
C ALA A 40 3.83 5.78 4.13
N GLN A 41 3.23 5.32 5.24
CA GLN A 41 3.59 4.06 5.88
C GLN A 41 3.35 2.87 4.94
N ILE A 42 2.15 2.76 4.37
CA ILE A 42 1.77 1.65 3.49
C ILE A 42 2.60 1.65 2.22
N PHE A 43 2.86 2.82 1.63
CA PHE A 43 3.75 2.96 0.49
C PHE A 43 5.16 2.40 0.81
N THR A 44 5.73 2.83 1.95
CA THR A 44 7.05 2.36 2.38
C THR A 44 7.07 0.85 2.62
N LEU A 45 6.02 0.30 3.23
CA LEU A 45 5.88 -1.13 3.47
C LEU A 45 5.83 -1.91 2.15
N MET A 46 4.98 -1.46 1.20
CA MET A 46 4.89 -2.07 -0.12
C MET A 46 6.20 -1.97 -0.89
N GLN A 47 6.88 -0.82 -0.86
CA GLN A 47 8.16 -0.62 -1.54
C GLN A 47 9.24 -1.58 -1.02
N ARG A 48 9.27 -1.85 0.29
CA ARG A 48 10.30 -2.69 0.91
C ARG A 48 10.04 -4.19 0.77
N ASP A 49 8.79 -4.61 0.64
CA ASP A 49 8.42 -6.03 0.65
C ASP A 49 7.70 -6.46 -0.64
N SER A 50 6.48 -5.98 -0.88
CA SER A 50 5.67 -6.40 -2.04
C SER A 50 6.29 -6.05 -3.38
N TYR A 51 6.90 -4.87 -3.52
CA TYR A 51 7.45 -4.37 -4.77
C TYR A 51 8.63 -5.21 -5.31
N PRO A 52 9.70 -5.49 -4.54
CA PRO A 52 10.76 -6.37 -5.04
C PRO A 52 10.27 -7.79 -5.33
N ARG A 53 9.29 -8.31 -4.57
CA ARG A 53 8.66 -9.60 -4.87
C ARG A 53 7.85 -9.56 -6.17
N PHE A 54 7.14 -8.47 -6.42
CA PHE A 54 6.38 -8.26 -7.66
C PHE A 54 7.29 -8.25 -8.89
N LEU A 55 8.41 -7.51 -8.86
CA LEU A 55 9.37 -7.46 -9.96
C LEU A 55 9.97 -8.83 -10.29
N ASN A 56 10.15 -9.70 -9.30
CA ASN A 56 10.65 -11.07 -9.50
C ASN A 56 9.53 -12.08 -9.84
N SER A 57 8.27 -11.68 -9.74
CA SER A 57 7.13 -12.59 -9.94
C SER A 57 6.96 -12.98 -11.40
N ALA A 58 6.31 -14.13 -11.64
CA ALA A 58 5.91 -14.52 -12.99
C ALA A 58 4.91 -13.52 -13.60
N VAL A 59 4.10 -12.84 -12.78
CA VAL A 59 3.12 -11.84 -13.26
C VAL A 59 3.82 -10.70 -13.98
N TYR A 60 4.85 -10.12 -13.35
CA TYR A 60 5.60 -9.02 -13.95
C TYR A 60 6.41 -9.50 -15.16
N ARG A 61 7.07 -10.65 -15.08
CA ARG A 61 7.81 -11.22 -16.21
C ARG A 61 6.92 -11.49 -17.42
N ASN A 62 5.75 -12.11 -17.21
CA ASN A 62 4.79 -12.36 -18.28
C ASN A 62 4.27 -11.06 -18.92
N LEU A 63 4.07 -10.01 -18.11
CA LEU A 63 3.70 -8.69 -18.61
C LEU A 63 4.81 -8.08 -19.50
N LEU A 64 6.08 -8.23 -19.11
CA LEU A 64 7.20 -7.80 -19.94
C LEU A 64 7.23 -8.55 -21.27
N TYR A 65 7.13 -9.88 -21.26
CA TYR A 65 7.10 -10.68 -22.49
C TYR A 65 5.89 -10.38 -23.38
N SER A 66 4.74 -10.06 -22.79
CA SER A 66 3.51 -9.71 -23.53
C SER A 66 3.54 -8.31 -24.13
N ASN A 67 4.25 -7.36 -23.52
CA ASN A 67 4.22 -5.94 -23.89
C ASN A 67 5.52 -5.43 -24.55
N GLY A 68 6.58 -6.24 -24.63
CA GLY A 68 7.83 -5.87 -25.28
C GLY A 68 8.71 -7.08 -25.60
N HIS A 69 9.10 -7.20 -26.87
CA HIS A 69 10.14 -8.15 -27.31
C HIS A 69 11.43 -7.85 -26.55
N ILE A 70 11.85 -8.75 -25.67
CA ILE A 70 13.21 -8.73 -25.13
C ILE A 70 13.83 -10.07 -25.48
N GLU A 71 14.69 -10.04 -26.51
CA GLU A 71 15.60 -11.13 -26.85
C GLU A 71 16.47 -11.45 -25.63
N GLU A 72 16.57 -12.74 -25.32
CA GLU A 72 17.52 -13.25 -24.33
C GLU A 72 18.95 -12.84 -24.75
N VAL A 73 19.70 -12.24 -23.81
CA VAL A 73 21.17 -12.11 -23.89
C VAL A 73 21.85 -13.30 -23.23
#